data_AF-A0A531JE99-F1
#
_entry.id   AF-A0A531JE99-F1
#
_cell.length_a   1.000
_cell.length_b   1.000
_cell.length_c   1.000
_cell.angle_alpha   90.00
_cell.angle_beta   90.00
_cell.angle_gamma   90.00
#
_symmetry.space_group_name_H-M   'P 1'
#
loop_
_entity.id
_entity.type
_entity.pdbx_description
1 polymer ?
#
loop_
_entity_poly.entity_id
_entity_poly.type
_entity_poly.pdbx_seq_one_letter_code
_entity_poly.pdbx_strand_id
1 'polypeptide(L)'
;EKPVVAQVGTLAASAGYMIATATDHIVARKSSIVGSIGVLIQYPDVSGLMNKLGVKLEEVKSSPLKASPSPFKPTNDDERTMVRKLILDSYD
;
A
#
# COMPACT_ATOMS: atom_id res chain seq x y z
N GLU A 1 4.19 33.78 10.83
CA GLU A 1 4.47 32.35 10.59
C GLU A 1 5.94 32.06 10.87
N LYS A 2 6.29 30.82 11.23
CA LYS A 2 7.69 30.41 11.43
C LYS A 2 8.09 29.50 10.27
N PRO A 3 9.25 29.74 9.61
CA PRO A 3 9.71 28.88 8.52
C PRO A 3 10.08 27.48 9.03
N VAL A 4 9.73 26.46 8.24
CA VAL A 4 9.97 25.03 8.50
C VAL A 4 10.78 24.44 7.36
N VAL A 5 11.83 23.69 7.69
CA VAL A 5 12.71 23.04 6.70
C VAL A 5 12.79 21.54 6.98
N ALA A 6 12.52 20.72 5.97
CA ALA A 6 12.78 19.28 6.01
C ALA A 6 14.22 18.99 5.56
N GLN A 7 15.03 18.44 6.46
CA GLN A 7 16.39 17.99 6.14
C GLN A 7 16.41 16.47 5.98
N VAL A 8 16.60 16.01 4.75
CA VAL A 8 16.69 14.58 4.44
C VAL A 8 18.12 14.10 4.65
N GLY A 9 18.32 13.24 5.65
CA GLY A 9 19.59 12.56 5.90
C GLY A 9 19.81 11.41 4.91
N THR A 10 19.21 10.26 5.21
CA THR A 10 19.35 9.04 4.39
C THR A 10 18.12 8.77 3.53
N LEU A 11 16.91 8.88 4.09
CA LEU A 11 15.68 8.42 3.44
C LEU A 11 14.51 9.34 3.82
N ALA A 12 13.78 9.80 2.80
CA ALA A 12 12.46 10.41 2.92
C ALA A 12 11.67 10.09 1.64
N ALA A 13 11.13 8.86 1.58
CA ALA A 13 10.38 8.35 0.43
C ALA A 13 8.95 7.96 0.85
N SER A 14 8.03 7.86 -0.12
CA SER A 14 6.60 7.61 0.10
C SER A 14 6.01 8.64 1.09
N ALA A 15 5.34 8.20 2.16
CA ALA A 15 4.80 9.10 3.18
C ALA A 15 5.85 10.04 3.81
N GLY A 16 7.12 9.63 3.87
CA GLY A 16 8.20 10.50 4.34
C GLY A 16 8.43 11.71 3.42
N TYR A 17 8.31 11.51 2.11
CA TYR A 17 8.35 12.61 1.14
C TYR A 17 7.08 13.45 1.23
N MET A 18 5.92 12.82 1.40
CA MET A 18 4.63 13.50 1.56
C MET A 18 4.58 14.41 2.79
N ILE A 19 5.19 14.03 3.91
CA ILE A 19 5.29 14.91 5.08
C ILE A 19 6.25 16.07 4.79
N ALA A 20 7.35 15.82 4.08
CA ALA A 20 8.31 16.86 3.73
C ALA A 20 7.73 17.95 2.82
N THR A 21 6.73 17.63 1.98
CA THR A 21 6.08 18.63 1.11
C THR A 21 5.27 19.69 1.88
N ALA A 22 4.94 19.45 3.15
CA ALA A 22 4.28 20.43 4.01
C ALA A 22 5.24 21.51 4.57
N THR A 23 6.54 21.44 4.24
CA THR A 23 7.57 22.40 4.69
C THR A 23 7.89 23.45 3.62
N ASP A 24 8.45 24.58 4.00
CA ASP A 24 8.81 25.66 3.06
C ASP A 24 9.97 25.25 2.14
N HIS A 25 10.90 24.45 2.66
CA HIS A 25 12.06 23.96 1.92
C HIS A 25 12.40 22.52 2.27
N ILE A 26 12.72 21.74 1.25
CA ILE A 26 13.27 20.38 1.38
C ILE A 26 14.73 20.40 0.95
N VAL A 27 15.64 20.00 1.85
CA VAL A 27 17.07 19.88 1.56
C VAL A 27 17.50 18.43 1.71
N ALA A 28 18.01 17.84 0.63
CA ALA A 28 18.49 16.46 0.60
C ALA A 28 19.98 16.39 0.24
N ARG A 29 20.69 15.39 0.77
CA ARG A 29 22.06 15.09 0.34
C ARG A 29 22.02 14.42 -1.04
N LYS A 30 23.12 14.50 -1.79
CA LYS A 30 23.24 13.78 -3.08
C LYS A 30 23.01 12.27 -2.97
N SER A 31 23.29 11.70 -1.81
CA SER A 31 23.11 10.28 -1.51
C SER A 31 21.77 9.94 -0.85
N SER A 32 20.91 10.93 -0.58
CA SER A 32 19.61 10.68 0.06
C SER A 32 18.66 10.00 -0.92
N ILE A 33 17.87 9.06 -0.40
CA ILE A 33 16.80 8.41 -1.14
C ILE A 33 15.51 9.19 -0.88
N VAL A 34 14.94 9.78 -1.92
CA VAL A 34 13.67 10.52 -1.89
C VAL A 34 12.74 10.01 -3.00
N GLY A 35 11.50 10.49 -3.03
CA GLY A 35 10.52 10.05 -4.03
C GLY A 35 9.73 8.84 -3.55
N SER A 36 9.66 7.77 -4.35
CA SER A 36 8.72 6.65 -4.12
C SER A 36 7.27 7.14 -3.95
N ILE A 37 6.87 8.08 -4.80
CA ILE A 37 5.52 8.64 -4.83
C ILE A 37 4.61 7.59 -5.48
N GLY A 38 3.73 7.01 -4.69
CA GLY A 38 2.87 5.93 -5.12
C GLY A 38 2.19 5.26 -3.93
N VAL A 39 1.07 4.60 -4.21
CA VAL A 39 0.32 3.79 -3.25
C VAL A 39 0.29 2.35 -3.74
N LEU A 40 0.49 1.42 -2.81
CA LEU A 40 0.37 -0.01 -3.10
C LEU A 40 -0.39 -0.69 -1.96
N ILE A 41 -1.14 -1.72 -2.33
CA ILE A 41 -1.74 -2.68 -1.41
C ILE A 41 -1.27 -4.05 -1.86
N GLN A 42 -0.70 -4.82 -0.95
CA GLN A 42 -0.18 -6.16 -1.21
C GLN A 42 -0.77 -7.13 -0.19
N TYR A 43 -1.20 -8.30 -0.66
CA TYR A 43 -1.66 -9.42 0.14
C TYR A 43 -1.15 -10.72 -0.51
N PRO A 44 -0.71 -11.69 0.28
CA PRO A 44 -0.21 -12.96 -0.25
C PRO A 44 -1.38 -13.87 -0.67
N ASP A 45 -1.21 -14.66 -1.72
CA ASP A 45 -2.09 -15.81 -2.01
C ASP A 45 -1.42 -17.08 -1.49
N VAL A 46 -1.97 -17.67 -0.42
CA VAL A 46 -1.50 -18.92 0.19
C VAL A 46 -2.36 -20.13 -0.18
N SER A 47 -3.37 -19.96 -1.06
CA SER A 47 -4.30 -21.04 -1.44
C SER A 47 -3.56 -22.25 -2.02
N GLY A 48 -2.51 -22.02 -2.83
CA GLY A 48 -1.67 -23.07 -3.37
C GLY A 48 -0.90 -23.87 -2.31
N LEU A 49 -0.48 -23.23 -1.22
CA LEU A 49 0.18 -23.91 -0.09
C LEU A 49 -0.83 -24.73 0.71
N MET A 50 -2.00 -24.16 0.99
CA MET A 50 -3.08 -24.84 1.72
C MET A 50 -3.54 -26.10 0.98
N ASN A 51 -3.68 -26.02 -0.34
CA ASN A 51 -4.00 -27.17 -1.18
C ASN A 51 -2.97 -28.30 -1.06
N LYS A 52 -1.66 -27.98 -0.98
CA LYS A 52 -0.60 -28.98 -0.77
C LYS A 52 -0.66 -29.62 0.60
N LEU A 53 -1.09 -28.87 1.62
CA LEU A 53 -1.24 -29.36 3.00
C LEU A 53 -2.59 -30.05 3.24
N GLY A 54 -3.48 -30.10 2.24
CA GLY A 54 -4.83 -30.66 2.40
C GLY A 54 -5.76 -29.81 3.27
N VAL A 55 -5.42 -28.54 3.53
CA VAL A 55 -6.25 -27.64 4.32
C VAL A 55 -7.24 -26.94 3.41
N LYS A 56 -8.54 -27.06 3.72
CA LYS A 56 -9.61 -26.33 3.05
C LYS A 56 -10.15 -25.25 3.96
N LEU A 57 -10.30 -24.05 3.43
CA LEU A 57 -10.99 -22.97 4.11
C LEU A 57 -12.39 -22.81 3.53
N GLU A 58 -13.40 -22.93 4.38
CA GLU A 58 -14.77 -22.58 4.04
C GLU A 58 -15.08 -21.18 4.56
N GLU A 59 -15.46 -20.27 3.65
CA GLU A 59 -15.83 -18.90 4.00
C GLU A 59 -17.35 -18.71 3.84
N VAL A 60 -18.03 -18.33 4.93
CA VAL A 60 -19.44 -17.90 4.89
C VAL A 60 -19.49 -16.40 5.14
N LYS A 61 -20.02 -15.64 4.17
CA LYS A 61 -19.94 -14.17 4.16
C LYS A 61 -21.30 -13.54 3.91
N SER A 62 -21.55 -12.39 4.53
CA SER A 62 -22.80 -11.64 4.38
C SER A 62 -22.90 -10.85 3.07
N SER A 63 -21.79 -10.69 2.33
CA SER A 63 -21.73 -10.01 1.03
C SER A 63 -20.47 -10.46 0.26
N PRO A 64 -20.49 -10.48 -1.10
CA PRO A 64 -19.39 -10.98 -1.92
C PRO A 64 -18.01 -10.35 -1.66
N LEU A 65 -17.95 -9.04 -1.37
CA LEU A 65 -16.70 -8.31 -1.16
C LEU A 65 -16.23 -8.27 0.31
N LYS A 66 -16.98 -8.86 1.25
CA LYS A 66 -16.60 -8.83 2.67
C LYS A 66 -15.37 -9.69 2.89
N ALA A 67 -14.38 -9.16 3.63
CA ALA A 67 -13.09 -9.81 3.85
C ALA A 67 -12.40 -10.21 2.53
N SER A 68 -12.51 -9.33 1.53
CA SER A 68 -11.78 -9.42 0.28
C SER A 68 -10.88 -8.19 0.11
N PRO A 69 -9.69 -8.33 -0.48
CA PRO A 69 -9.06 -9.58 -0.92
C PRO A 69 -8.70 -10.50 0.26
N SER A 70 -8.86 -11.81 0.07
CA SER A 70 -8.55 -12.82 1.09
C SER A 70 -7.24 -13.50 0.70
N PRO A 71 -6.33 -13.77 1.66
CA PRO A 71 -5.09 -14.46 1.35
C PRO A 71 -5.30 -15.95 1.02
N PHE A 72 -6.49 -16.47 1.25
CA PHE A 72 -6.81 -17.89 1.15
C PHE A 72 -7.44 -18.29 -0.17
N LYS A 73 -7.67 -17.34 -1.07
CA LYS A 73 -8.19 -17.58 -2.42
C LYS A 73 -7.57 -16.57 -3.40
N PRO A 74 -7.47 -16.92 -4.70
CA PRO A 74 -7.08 -15.96 -5.72
C PRO A 74 -8.04 -14.77 -5.79
N THR A 75 -7.50 -13.57 -5.94
CA THR A 75 -8.29 -12.35 -6.08
C THR A 75 -8.98 -12.29 -7.43
N ASN A 76 -10.30 -12.14 -7.41
CA ASN A 76 -11.11 -11.97 -8.62
C ASN A 76 -11.11 -10.51 -9.13
N ASP A 77 -11.73 -10.29 -10.28
CA ASP A 77 -11.71 -8.98 -10.95
C ASP A 77 -12.49 -7.88 -10.21
N ASP A 78 -13.59 -8.22 -9.54
CA ASP A 78 -14.37 -7.27 -8.74
C ASP A 78 -13.58 -6.79 -7.51
N GLU A 79 -12.93 -7.74 -6.81
CA GLU A 79 -12.05 -7.47 -5.69
C GLU A 79 -10.85 -6.61 -6.13
N ARG A 80 -10.24 -6.95 -7.28
CA ARG A 80 -9.12 -6.20 -7.86
C ARG A 80 -9.53 -4.77 -8.25
N THR A 81 -10.72 -4.60 -8.80
CA THR A 81 -11.27 -3.30 -9.19
C THR A 81 -11.51 -2.43 -7.97
N MET A 82 -12.10 -2.99 -6.90
CA MET A 82 -12.32 -2.26 -5.65
C MET A 82 -11.00 -1.82 -5.00
N VAL A 83 -10.02 -2.71 -4.92
CA VAL A 83 -8.68 -2.36 -4.38
C VAL A 83 -8.00 -1.30 -5.25
N ARG A 84 -8.10 -1.41 -6.57
CA ARG A 84 -7.55 -0.40 -7.48
C ARG A 84 -8.19 0.96 -7.26
N LYS A 85 -9.50 1.02 -7.03
CA LYS A 85 -10.20 2.27 -6.72
C LYS A 85 -9.65 2.90 -5.44
N LEU A 86 -9.42 2.12 -4.38
CA LEU A 86 -8.81 2.62 -3.14
C LEU A 86 -7.38 3.13 -3.35
N ILE A 87 -6.58 2.44 -4.18
CA ILE A 87 -5.21 2.85 -4.50
C ILE A 87 -5.21 4.19 -5.23
N LEU A 88 -6.10 4.37 -6.22
CA LEU A 88 -6.19 5.61 -6.99
C LEU A 88 -6.69 6.77 -6.11
N ASP A 89 -7.73 6.54 -5.31
CA ASP A 89 -8.25 7.52 -4.35
C ASP A 89 -7.21 7.96 -3.30
N SER A 90 -6.29 7.08 -2.93
CA SER A 90 -5.19 7.42 -2.02
C SER A 90 -4.00 8.07 -2.72
N TYR A 91 -3.88 7.92 -4.03
CA TYR A 91 -2.78 8.46 -4.83
C TYR A 91 -3.06 9.89 -5.28
N ASP A 92 -4.32 10.17 -5.62
CA ASP A 92 -4.81 11.49 -6.00
C ASP A 92 -4.89 12.45 -4.79
#